data_AF-A0A935W8L6-F1
#
_entry.id   AF-A0A935W8L6-F1
#
_cell.length_a   1.000
_cell.length_b   1.000
_cell.length_c   1.000
_cell.angle_alpha   90.00
_cell.angle_beta   90.00
_cell.angle_gamma   90.00
#
_symmetry.space_group_name_H-M   'P 1'
#
loop_
_entity.id
_entity.type
_entity.pdbx_description
1 polymer ?
#
loop_
_entity_poly.entity_id
_entity_poly.type
_entity_poly.pdbx_seq_one_letter_code
_entity_poly.pdbx_strand_id
1 'polypeptide(L)'
;MKKELSKEDWQNAKKILFTLYELTWDYSELKARSTLQYLEDSKPQRFEKEPFRNYNQRLLNWDNSKSELYSKTFNEIKAKSFSLIKELEDYLIKLGLTDNKE
;
A
#
# COMPACT_ATOMS: atom_id res chain seq x y z
N MET A 1 19.72 -30.67 -8.47
CA MET A 1 20.67 -29.75 -7.81
C MET A 1 19.88 -28.61 -7.19
N LYS A 2 20.07 -28.31 -5.89
CA LYS A 2 19.61 -27.01 -5.35
C LYS A 2 20.52 -25.93 -5.93
N LYS A 3 19.96 -24.97 -6.68
CA LYS A 3 20.72 -23.78 -7.07
C LYS A 3 20.80 -22.88 -5.85
N GLU A 4 22.00 -22.70 -5.32
CA GLU A 4 22.23 -21.75 -4.21
C GLU A 4 22.39 -20.34 -4.78
N LEU A 5 21.70 -19.39 -4.16
CA LEU A 5 21.84 -17.96 -4.42
C LEU A 5 23.26 -17.51 -4.06
N SER A 6 23.82 -16.59 -4.85
CA SER A 6 25.04 -15.90 -4.44
C SER A 6 24.76 -15.10 -3.16
N LYS A 7 25.82 -14.81 -2.39
CA LYS A 7 25.72 -13.97 -1.19
C LYS A 7 25.11 -12.60 -1.51
N GLU A 8 25.40 -12.05 -2.68
CA GLU A 8 24.88 -10.77 -3.15
C GLU A 8 23.39 -10.84 -3.45
N ASP A 9 22.94 -11.85 -4.22
CA ASP A 9 21.52 -12.02 -4.52
C ASP A 9 20.70 -12.23 -3.22
N TRP A 10 21.25 -12.95 -2.23
CA TRP A 10 20.62 -13.11 -0.91
C TRP A 10 20.45 -11.78 -0.15
N GLN A 11 21.45 -10.91 -0.19
CA GLN A 11 21.37 -9.59 0.45
C GLN A 11 20.35 -8.69 -0.25
N ASN A 12 20.29 -8.75 -1.58
CA ASN A 12 19.32 -7.99 -2.37
C ASN A 12 17.89 -8.46 -2.10
N ALA A 13 17.63 -9.77 -2.12
CA ALA A 13 16.32 -10.33 -1.79
C ALA A 13 15.88 -9.95 -0.35
N LYS A 14 16.80 -10.00 0.61
CA LYS A 14 16.54 -9.57 1.99
C LYS A 14 16.18 -8.09 2.08
N LYS A 15 16.88 -7.24 1.33
CA LYS A 15 16.58 -5.80 1.25
C LYS A 15 15.19 -5.55 0.69
N ILE A 16 14.82 -6.21 -0.41
CA ILE A 16 13.49 -6.11 -1.02
C ILE A 16 12.40 -6.52 -0.05
N LEU A 17 12.55 -7.67 0.63
CA LEU A 17 11.59 -8.14 1.63
C LEU A 17 11.43 -7.14 2.79
N PHE A 18 12.54 -6.58 3.26
CA PHE A 18 12.50 -5.56 4.31
C PHE A 18 11.79 -4.28 3.85
N THR A 19 12.08 -3.80 2.64
CA THR A 19 11.40 -2.62 2.08
C THR A 19 9.91 -2.87 1.82
N LEU A 20 9.52 -4.09 1.41
CA LEU A 20 8.10 -4.46 1.30
C LEU A 20 7.38 -4.46 2.66
N TYR A 21 8.06 -4.89 3.71
CA TYR A 21 7.55 -4.81 5.08
C TYR A 21 7.34 -3.35 5.52
N GLU A 22 8.32 -2.46 5.28
CA GLU A 22 8.20 -1.03 5.58
C GLU A 22 7.04 -0.38 4.80
N LEU A 23 6.90 -0.67 3.51
CA LEU A 23 5.78 -0.16 2.71
C LEU A 23 4.41 -0.66 3.22
N THR A 24 4.35 -1.89 3.72
CA THR A 24 3.13 -2.44 4.33
C THR A 24 2.79 -1.74 5.63
N TRP A 25 3.81 -1.39 6.42
CA TRP A 25 3.66 -0.58 7.62
C TRP A 25 3.14 0.82 7.28
N ASP A 26 3.77 1.51 6.35
CA ASP A 26 3.36 2.85 5.90
C ASP A 26 1.91 2.85 5.39
N TYR A 27 1.52 1.84 4.61
CA TYR A 27 0.15 1.69 4.15
C TYR A 27 -0.84 1.44 5.29
N SER A 28 -0.47 0.59 6.26
CA SER A 28 -1.31 0.30 7.42
C SER A 28 -1.52 1.55 8.28
N GLU A 29 -0.47 2.35 8.46
CA GLU A 29 -0.55 3.64 9.14
C GLU A 29 -1.43 4.63 8.38
N LEU A 30 -1.25 4.74 7.06
CA LEU A 30 -2.06 5.59 6.19
C LEU A 30 -3.56 5.24 6.30
N LYS A 31 -3.89 3.95 6.32
CA LYS A 31 -5.26 3.44 6.47
C LYS A 31 -5.81 3.63 7.89
N ALA A 32 -4.98 3.46 8.92
CA ALA A 32 -5.37 3.72 10.30
C ALA A 32 -5.71 5.19 10.50
N ARG A 33 -4.88 6.11 9.98
CA ARG A 33 -5.14 7.56 10.03
C ARG A 33 -6.44 7.93 9.31
N SER A 34 -6.70 7.39 8.11
CA SER A 34 -7.97 7.64 7.41
C SER A 34 -9.18 7.09 8.19
N THR A 35 -9.02 5.96 8.87
CA THR A 35 -10.10 5.33 9.66
C THR A 35 -10.37 6.08 10.97
N LEU A 36 -9.33 6.50 11.69
CA LEU A 36 -9.46 7.30 12.91
C LEU A 36 -10.10 8.65 12.63
N GLN A 37 -9.70 9.31 11.55
CA GLN A 37 -10.30 10.57 11.08
C GLN A 37 -11.79 10.37 10.73
N TYR A 38 -12.13 9.29 10.01
CA TYR A 38 -13.53 8.94 9.73
C TYR A 38 -14.36 8.77 11.01
N LEU A 39 -13.79 8.16 12.05
CA LEU A 39 -14.44 7.99 13.35
C LEU A 39 -14.59 9.31 14.12
N GLU A 40 -13.67 10.25 13.96
CA GLU A 40 -13.76 11.60 14.53
C GLU A 40 -14.81 12.47 13.81
N ASP A 41 -14.85 12.40 12.48
CA ASP A 41 -15.79 13.16 11.62
C ASP A 41 -17.21 12.58 11.66
N SER A 42 -17.38 11.30 12.05
CA SER A 42 -18.69 10.65 12.25
C SER A 42 -19.29 10.86 13.64
N LYS A 43 -18.67 11.68 14.51
CA LYS A 43 -19.31 12.12 15.76
C LYS A 43 -20.62 12.82 15.41
N PRO A 44 -21.74 12.49 16.10
CA PRO A 44 -23.07 12.83 15.62
C PRO A 44 -23.33 14.33 15.75
N GLN A 45 -23.13 15.07 14.66
CA GLN A 45 -24.02 16.19 14.38
C GLN A 45 -25.36 15.59 13.97
N ARG A 46 -26.45 16.03 14.61
CA ARG A 46 -27.82 15.51 14.46
C ARG A 46 -28.07 15.04 13.01
N PHE A 47 -28.13 13.72 12.83
CA PHE A 47 -28.31 13.08 11.54
C PHE A 47 -29.70 13.40 10.98
N GLU A 48 -29.81 14.45 10.16
CA GLU A 48 -30.82 14.46 9.12
C GLU A 48 -30.47 13.34 8.13
N LYS A 49 -31.46 12.52 7.78
CA LYS A 49 -31.31 11.35 6.89
C LYS A 49 -30.89 11.79 5.49
N GLU A 50 -29.61 12.02 5.29
CA GLU A 50 -29.06 12.26 3.97
C GLU A 50 -28.58 10.95 3.31
N PRO A 51 -28.75 10.82 1.99
CA PRO A 51 -28.29 9.65 1.25
C PRO A 51 -26.76 9.51 1.34
N PHE A 52 -26.29 8.26 1.46
CA PHE A 52 -24.88 7.86 1.66
C PHE A 52 -23.89 8.52 0.68
N ARG A 53 -24.36 8.94 -0.51
CA ARG A 53 -23.57 9.64 -1.54
C ARG A 53 -23.16 11.06 -1.12
N ASN A 54 -24.04 11.80 -0.44
CA ASN A 54 -23.75 13.15 0.03
C ASN A 54 -22.89 13.13 1.31
N TYR A 55 -23.01 12.09 2.13
CA TYR A 55 -22.14 11.89 3.29
C TYR A 55 -20.69 11.65 2.84
N ASN A 56 -20.48 10.81 1.82
CA ASN A 56 -19.17 10.65 1.20
C ASN A 56 -18.67 11.95 0.56
N GLN A 57 -19.52 12.72 -0.12
CA GLN A 57 -19.11 14.04 -0.64
C GLN A 57 -18.72 15.04 0.45
N ARG A 58 -19.36 15.02 1.63
CA ARG A 58 -18.97 15.86 2.78
C ARG A 58 -17.72 15.37 3.49
N LEU A 59 -17.50 14.06 3.59
CA LEU A 59 -16.21 13.50 4.01
C LEU A 59 -15.10 13.82 2.98
N LEU A 60 -15.47 13.94 1.70
CA LEU A 60 -14.62 14.39 0.60
C LEU A 60 -14.54 15.93 0.48
N ASN A 61 -15.14 16.71 1.38
CA ASN A 61 -14.71 18.11 1.64
C ASN A 61 -13.36 18.11 2.38
N TRP A 62 -12.49 17.16 2.05
CA TRP A 62 -11.07 17.32 2.15
C TRP A 62 -10.72 18.68 1.55
N ASP A 63 -9.97 19.48 2.30
CA ASP A 63 -9.09 20.48 1.69
C ASP A 63 -8.39 19.75 0.54
N ASN A 64 -8.64 20.15 -0.72
CA ASN A 64 -8.24 19.41 -1.92
C ASN A 64 -6.75 19.01 -1.86
N SER A 65 -5.94 19.82 -1.17
CA SER A 65 -4.53 19.57 -0.87
C SER A 65 -4.26 18.28 -0.07
N LYS A 66 -5.06 17.97 0.95
CA LYS A 66 -4.94 16.74 1.77
C LYS A 66 -5.42 15.51 0.99
N SER A 67 -6.43 15.68 0.15
CA SER A 67 -6.92 14.63 -0.75
C SER A 67 -5.85 14.21 -1.75
N GLU A 68 -5.30 15.20 -2.44
CA GLU A 68 -4.25 14.98 -3.43
C GLU A 68 -3.01 14.35 -2.79
N LEU A 69 -2.62 14.81 -1.59
CA LEU A 69 -1.49 14.24 -0.86
C LEU A 69 -1.74 12.78 -0.47
N TYR A 70 -2.93 12.43 0.04
CA TYR A 70 -3.27 11.05 0.36
C TYR A 70 -3.24 10.15 -0.88
N SER A 71 -3.94 10.57 -1.95
CA SER A 71 -3.98 9.80 -3.20
C SER A 71 -2.60 9.63 -3.82
N LYS A 72 -1.75 10.67 -3.74
CA LYS A 72 -0.36 10.62 -4.17
C LYS A 72 0.43 9.60 -3.35
N THR A 73 0.43 9.70 -2.02
CA THR A 73 1.14 8.76 -1.13
C THR A 73 0.67 7.31 -1.32
N PHE A 74 -0.63 7.09 -1.45
CA PHE A 74 -1.19 5.76 -1.74
C PHE A 74 -0.68 5.19 -3.07
N ASN A 75 -0.73 6.01 -4.14
CA ASN A 75 -0.26 5.58 -5.46
C ASN A 75 1.25 5.31 -5.48
N GLU A 76 2.04 6.11 -4.76
CA GLU A 76 3.48 5.88 -4.60
C GLU A 76 3.79 4.58 -3.87
N ILE A 77 3.12 4.31 -2.74
CA ILE A 77 3.28 3.04 -2.01
C ILE A 77 2.90 1.87 -2.90
N LYS A 78 1.73 1.93 -3.54
CA LYS A 78 1.23 0.89 -4.46
C LYS A 78 2.22 0.62 -5.59
N ALA A 79 2.69 1.65 -6.29
CA ALA A 79 3.61 1.52 -7.41
C ALA A 79 4.94 0.89 -6.97
N LYS A 80 5.51 1.36 -5.86
CA LYS A 80 6.75 0.80 -5.29
C LYS A 80 6.57 -0.67 -4.88
N SER A 81 5.46 -1.03 -4.24
CA SER A 81 5.17 -2.41 -3.85
C SER A 81 5.11 -3.33 -5.06
N PHE A 82 4.39 -2.96 -6.13
CA PHE A 82 4.33 -3.78 -7.34
C PHE A 82 5.69 -3.95 -8.00
N SER A 83 6.48 -2.87 -8.09
CA SER A 83 7.83 -2.95 -8.65
C SER A 83 8.73 -3.91 -7.87
N LEU A 84 8.70 -3.84 -6.54
CA LEU A 84 9.51 -4.70 -5.66
C LEU A 84 9.05 -6.16 -5.66
N ILE A 85 7.73 -6.40 -5.73
CA ILE A 85 7.19 -7.76 -5.89
C ILE A 85 7.67 -8.35 -7.22
N LYS A 86 7.60 -7.57 -8.31
CA LYS A 86 8.06 -8.05 -9.61
C LYS A 86 9.55 -8.38 -9.59
N GLU A 87 10.37 -7.54 -8.96
CA GLU A 87 11.80 -7.81 -8.78
C GLU A 87 12.03 -9.11 -7.99
N LEU A 88 11.26 -9.34 -6.91
CA LEU A 88 11.32 -10.57 -6.13
C LEU A 88 10.90 -11.81 -6.94
N GLU A 89 9.82 -11.72 -7.72
CA GLU A 89 9.36 -12.80 -8.60
C GLU A 89 10.42 -13.15 -9.65
N ASP A 90 11.05 -12.15 -10.27
CA ASP A 90 12.11 -12.37 -11.26
C ASP A 90 13.33 -13.08 -10.63
N TYR A 91 13.66 -12.80 -9.35
CA TYR A 91 14.66 -13.57 -8.62
C TYR A 91 14.25 -15.03 -8.39
N LEU A 92 12.99 -15.28 -8.02
CA LEU A 92 12.49 -16.64 -7.83
C LEU A 92 12.50 -17.45 -9.14
N ILE A 93 12.18 -16.81 -10.26
CA ILE A 93 12.27 -17.40 -11.61
C ILE A 93 13.72 -17.69 -11.99
N LYS A 94 14.65 -16.76 -11.76
CA LYS A 94 16.11 -16.96 -12.00
C LYS A 94 16.64 -18.21 -11.28
N LEU A 95 16.10 -18.51 -10.10
CA LEU A 95 16.45 -19.69 -9.32
C LEU A 95 15.76 -20.98 -9.77
N GLY A 96 14.76 -20.88 -10.66
CA GLY A 96 13.91 -21.99 -11.06
C GLY A 96 12.98 -22.46 -9.93
N LEU A 97 12.61 -21.56 -9.02
CA LEU A 97 11.69 -21.84 -7.91
C LEU A 97 10.23 -21.52 -8.26
N THR A 98 9.99 -20.73 -9.31
CA THR A 98 8.66 -20.44 -9.84
C THR A 98 8.71 -20.43 -11.38
N ASP A 99 7.64 -20.88 -12.02
CA ASP A 99 7.46 -20.76 -13.47
C ASP A 99 6.74 -19.44 -13.78
N ASN A 100 7.15 -18.76 -14.87
CA ASN A 100 6.35 -17.68 -15.45
C ASN A 100 5.04 -18.29 -15.99
N LYS A 101 3.98 -18.24 -15.20
CA LYS A 101 2.62 -18.42 -15.74
C LYS A 101 2.16 -17.05 -16.23
N GLU A 102 2.43 -16.80 -17.52
CA GLU A 102 1.74 -15.77 -18.31
C GLU A 102 0.21 -16.01 -18.29
#